data_AF-A0A442IGX1-F1
#
_entry.id   AF-A0A442IGX1-F1
#
_cell.length_a   1.000
_cell.length_b   1.000
_cell.length_c   1.000
_cell.angle_alpha   90.00
_cell.angle_beta   90.00
_cell.angle_gamma   90.00
#
_symmetry.space_group_name_H-M   'P 1'
#
loop_
_entity.id
_entity.type
_entity.pdbx_description
1 polymer ?
#
loop_
_entity_poly.entity_id
_entity_poly.type
_entity_poly.pdbx_seq_one_letter_code
_entity_poly.pdbx_strand_id
1 'polypeptide(L)' 'MPRRYPKHPESLPVIESAQQRAERVKAEKGFQARFLMREAGITEAQALDLIELIGNDTNSLLREARLLKK' A
#
# COMPACT_ATOMS: atom_id res chain seq x y z
N MET A 1 -35.13 15.54 -38.29
CA MET A 1 -34.42 14.51 -37.51
C MET A 1 -33.39 15.17 -36.61
N PRO A 2 -33.50 15.21 -35.27
CA PRO A 2 -32.40 15.63 -34.42
C PRO A 2 -31.95 14.49 -33.52
N ARG A 3 -30.75 13.94 -33.74
CA ARG A 3 -30.04 13.21 -32.69
C ARG A 3 -29.26 14.22 -31.87
N ARG A 4 -29.83 14.62 -30.72
CA ARG A 4 -29.15 15.37 -29.67
C ARG A 4 -28.14 14.43 -28.98
N TYR A 5 -26.90 14.87 -28.87
CA TYR A 5 -25.74 14.16 -28.30
C TYR A 5 -25.92 13.73 -26.84
N PRO A 6 -25.10 12.79 -26.34
CA PRO A 6 -24.38 12.98 -25.08
C PRO A 6 -22.91 13.30 -25.44
N LYS A 7 -22.39 14.51 -25.21
CA LYS A 7 -21.96 15.11 -23.93
C LYS A 7 -21.05 14.17 -23.13
N HIS A 8 -19.75 14.32 -23.41
CA HIS A 8 -18.58 13.87 -22.63
C HIS A 8 -18.36 12.34 -22.53
N PRO A 9 -17.13 11.83 -22.78
CA PRO A 9 -16.75 10.54 -22.23
C PRO A 9 -16.64 10.73 -20.72
N GLU A 10 -17.74 10.48 -20.01
CA GLU A 10 -17.73 10.22 -18.59
C GLU A 10 -16.59 9.24 -18.31
N SER A 11 -15.73 9.65 -17.39
CA SER A 11 -14.65 8.88 -16.83
C SER A 11 -15.16 7.49 -16.49
N LEU A 12 -14.85 6.52 -17.35
CA LEU A 12 -14.95 5.11 -17.01
C LEU A 12 -14.29 4.97 -15.63
N PRO A 13 -14.92 4.30 -14.65
CA PRO A 13 -14.20 3.94 -13.45
C PRO A 13 -13.00 3.17 -13.97
N VAL A 14 -11.79 3.66 -13.70
CA VAL A 14 -10.59 2.86 -13.93
C VAL A 14 -10.80 1.64 -13.04
N ILE A 15 -11.32 0.56 -13.63
CA ILE A 15 -11.39 -0.74 -12.99
C ILE A 15 -9.92 -1.13 -12.95
N GLU A 16 -9.21 -0.62 -11.94
CA GLU A 16 -7.83 -0.98 -11.70
C GLU A 16 -7.81 -2.50 -11.63
N SER A 17 -7.18 -3.12 -12.62
CA SER A 17 -7.03 -4.56 -12.69
C SER A 17 -6.46 -5.05 -11.36
N ALA A 18 -6.86 -6.23 -10.92
CA ALA A 18 -6.37 -6.79 -9.65
C ALA A 18 -4.82 -6.78 -9.56
N GLN A 19 -4.14 -6.93 -10.71
CA GLN A 19 -2.70 -6.77 -10.83
C GLN A 19 -2.20 -5.36 -10.50
N GLN A 20 -2.87 -4.31 -11.00
CA GLN A 20 -2.48 -2.93 -10.76
C GLN A 20 -2.68 -2.54 -9.28
N ARG A 21 -3.73 -3.07 -8.64
CA ARG A 21 -3.91 -2.95 -7.19
C ARG A 21 -2.84 -3.72 -6.40
N ALA A 22 -2.52 -4.94 -6.83
CA ALA A 22 -1.47 -5.74 -6.21
C ALA A 22 -0.08 -5.09 -6.35
N GLU A 23 0.22 -4.46 -7.47
CA GLU A 23 1.47 -3.72 -7.69
C GLU A 23 1.57 -2.48 -6.80
N ARG A 24 0.48 -1.71 -6.66
CA ARG A 24 0.44 -0.59 -5.70
C ARG A 24 0.69 -1.06 -4.28
N VAL A 25 -0.01 -2.12 -3.85
CA VAL A 25 0.17 -2.71 -2.53
C VAL A 25 1.59 -3.23 -2.35
N LYS A 26 2.18 -3.89 -3.36
CA LYS A 26 3.55 -4.42 -3.29
C LYS A 26 4.60 -3.31 -3.21
N ALA A 27 4.43 -2.22 -3.97
CA ALA A 27 5.31 -1.05 -3.92
C ALA A 27 5.23 -0.35 -2.55
N GLU A 28 4.02 -0.22 -2.00
CA GLU A 28 3.76 0.40 -0.70
C GLU A 28 4.35 -0.42 0.46
N LYS A 29 4.12 -1.74 0.44
CA LYS A 29 4.74 -2.69 1.38
C LYS A 29 6.27 -2.59 1.37
N GLY A 30 6.88 -2.49 0.18
CA GLY A 30 8.33 -2.35 0.05
C GLY A 30 8.88 -1.01 0.55
N PHE A 31 8.09 0.07 0.45
CA PHE A 31 8.47 1.37 1.01
C PHE A 31 8.39 1.35 2.54
N GLN A 32 7.31 0.80 3.10
CA GLN A 32 7.15 0.67 4.55
C GLN A 32 8.17 -0.27 5.18
N ALA A 33 8.49 -1.39 4.53
CA ALA A 33 9.51 -2.31 5.03
C ALA A 33 10.86 -1.60 5.19
N ARG A 34 11.30 -0.87 4.16
CA ARG A 34 12.54 -0.05 4.21
C ARG A 34 12.50 1.05 5.26
N PHE A 35 11.34 1.69 5.44
CA PHE A 35 11.13 2.70 6.47
C PHE A 35 11.30 2.10 7.88
N LEU A 36 10.68 0.94 8.16
CA LEU A 36 10.79 0.27 9.45
C LEU A 36 12.21 -0.23 9.71
N MET A 37 12.90 -0.75 8.70
CA MET A 37 14.31 -1.11 8.84
C MET A 37 15.18 0.09 9.24
N ARG A 38 14.92 1.27 8.67
CA ARG A 38 15.68 2.49 8.98
C ARG A 38 15.33 3.07 10.35
N GLU A 39 14.04 3.17 10.66
CA GLU A 39 13.55 3.86 11.86
C GLU A 39 13.59 2.98 13.12
N ALA A 40 13.25 1.70 12.99
CA ALA A 40 13.22 0.76 14.11
C ALA A 40 14.48 -0.13 14.17
N GLY A 41 15.26 -0.21 13.10
CA GLY A 41 16.47 -1.05 13.06
C GLY A 41 16.16 -2.54 12.99
N ILE A 42 14.97 -2.93 12.55
CA ILE A 42 14.56 -4.33 12.37
C ILE A 42 14.95 -4.87 11.00
N THR A 43 14.88 -6.18 10.82
CA THR A 43 15.16 -6.82 9.53
C THR A 43 14.00 -6.64 8.54
N GLU A 44 14.27 -6.79 7.23
CA GLU A 44 13.24 -6.72 6.18
C GLU A 44 12.15 -7.79 6.40
N ALA A 45 12.54 -9.00 6.79
CA ALA A 45 11.61 -10.09 7.08
C ALA A 45 10.66 -9.72 8.23
N GLN A 46 11.20 -9.20 9.34
CA GLN A 46 10.38 -8.73 10.46
C GLN A 46 9.45 -7.58 10.06
N ALA A 47 9.91 -6.68 9.20
CA ALA A 47 9.11 -5.56 8.71
C ALA A 47 7.97 -6.05 7.82
N LEU A 48 8.22 -7.01 6.92
CA LEU A 48 7.19 -7.62 6.08
C LEU A 48 6.17 -8.40 6.91
N ASP A 49 6.63 -9.20 7.89
CA ASP A 49 5.75 -9.94 8.79
C ASP A 49 4.83 -8.99 9.57
N LEU A 50 5.35 -7.86 10.06
CA LEU A 50 4.54 -6.83 10.72
C LEU A 50 3.50 -6.22 9.77
N ILE A 51 3.89 -5.93 8.53
CA ILE A 51 2.98 -5.35 7.52
C ILE A 51 1.90 -6.36 7.12
N GLU A 52 2.20 -7.66 7.10
CA GLU A 52 1.20 -8.69 6.87
C GLU A 52 0.27 -8.90 8.08
N LEU A 53 0.81 -8.80 9.30
CA LEU A 53 0.06 -9.02 10.53
C LEU A 53 -0.87 -7.85 10.89
N ILE A 54 -0.41 -6.62 10.72
CA ILE A 54 -1.07 -5.39 11.21
C ILE A 54 -1.67 -4.60 10.04
N GLY A 55 -1.19 -4.84 8.82
CA GLY A 55 -1.50 -4.04 7.66
C GLY A 55 -0.55 -2.86 7.50
N ASN A 56 -1.02 -1.82 6.84
CA ASN A 56 -0.18 -0.74 6.32
C ASN A 56 -0.23 0.54 7.19
N ASP A 57 -0.57 0.42 8.48
CA ASP A 57 -0.65 1.57 9.40
C ASP A 57 0.71 1.90 10.01
N THR A 58 1.28 3.04 9.61
CA THR A 58 2.65 3.44 9.98
C THR A 58 2.86 3.57 11.49
N ASN A 59 1.88 4.08 12.24
CA ASN A 59 2.03 4.30 13.69
C ASN A 59 2.06 2.96 14.44
N SER A 60 1.15 2.05 14.07
CA SER A 60 1.09 0.70 14.63
C SER A 60 2.37 -0.06 14.30
N LEU A 61 2.81 0.01 13.04
CA LEU A 61 4.05 -0.65 12.60
C LEU A 61 5.29 -0.14 13.34
N LEU A 62 5.45 1.18 13.52
CA LEU A 62 6.60 1.73 14.25
C LEU A 62 6.60 1.31 15.72
N ARG A 63 5.42 1.28 16.35
CA ARG A 63 5.30 0.84 17.74
C ARG A 63 5.75 -0.60 17.90
N GLU A 64 5.23 -1.50 17.08
CA GLU A 64 5.56 -2.93 17.14
C GLU A 64 7.00 -3.20 16.72
N ALA A 65 7.50 -2.50 15.69
CA ALA A 65 8.90 -2.63 15.26
C ALA A 65 9.89 -2.20 16.36
N ARG A 66 9.57 -1.17 17.15
CA ARG A 66 10.38 -0.78 18.32
C ARG A 66 10.35 -1.83 19.42
N LEU A 67 9.24 -2.54 19.60
CA LEU A 67 9.12 -3.63 20.60
C LEU A 67 9.90 -4.88 20.19
N LEU A 68 10.04 -5.13 18.89
CA LEU A 68 10.84 -6.24 18.34
C LEU A 68 12.35 -6.07 18.54
N LYS A 69 12.83 -4.85 18.79
CA LYS A 69 14.25 -4.53 19.03
C LYS A 69 14.68 -4.90 20.47
N LYS A 70 14.42 -6.13 20.89
CA LYS A 70 14.99 -6.72 22.11
C LYS A 70 16.33 -7.36 21.82
#